data_AF-A0A972J3A9-F1
#
_entry.id   AF-A0A972J3A9-F1
#
_cell.length_a   1.000
_cell.length_b   1.000
_cell.length_c   1.000
_cell.angle_alpha   90.00
_cell.angle_beta   90.00
_cell.angle_gamma   90.00
#
_symmetry.space_group_name_H-M   'P 1'
#
loop_
_entity.id
_entity.type
_entity.pdbx_description
1 polymer ?
#
loop_
_entity_poly.entity_id
_entity_poly.type
_entity_poly.pdbx_seq_one_letter_code
_entity_poly.pdbx_strand_id
1 'polypeptide(L)'
;MSETTKANFSSFSSKLSPCALTCFNRLLENVRETFLQEGPQPIYETSLAAMMEMCGAEDADAVAQSIKDILQCRVEMKKCEYLYFFPFFASVAIEKGVIRYSIPLEMNEALSAAESSSSI
;
A
#
# COMPACT_ATOMS: atom_id res chain seq x y z
N MET A 1 22.82 -15.87 -7.18
CA MET A 1 21.72 -15.16 -7.86
C MET A 1 20.70 -14.86 -6.78
N SER A 2 20.71 -13.66 -6.20
CA SER A 2 19.70 -13.27 -5.22
C SER A 2 18.38 -13.09 -5.96
N GLU A 3 17.43 -14.00 -5.73
CA GLU A 3 16.09 -13.88 -6.28
C GLU A 3 15.42 -12.68 -5.61
N THR A 4 15.30 -11.58 -6.35
CA THR A 4 14.71 -10.35 -5.84
C THR A 4 13.20 -10.53 -5.72
N THR A 5 12.72 -10.72 -4.49
CA THR A 5 11.30 -10.65 -4.18
C THR A 5 10.86 -9.20 -4.30
N LYS A 6 10.17 -8.85 -5.40
CA LYS A 6 9.74 -7.48 -5.68
C LYS A 6 8.24 -7.43 -5.94
N ALA A 7 7.54 -6.62 -5.15
CA ALA A 7 6.16 -6.25 -5.41
C ALA A 7 6.08 -5.26 -6.58
N ASN A 8 5.21 -5.56 -7.54
CA ASN A 8 4.92 -4.73 -8.70
C ASN A 8 3.51 -4.13 -8.59
N PHE A 9 3.45 -2.80 -8.73
CA PHE A 9 2.23 -2.00 -8.66
C PHE A 9 1.89 -1.33 -10.00
N SER A 10 2.53 -1.70 -11.10
CA SER A 10 2.35 -1.05 -12.41
C SER A 10 0.90 -1.07 -12.91
N SER A 11 0.10 -2.04 -12.49
CA SER A 11 -1.32 -2.11 -12.82
C SER A 11 -2.17 -1.01 -12.14
N PHE A 12 -1.66 -0.38 -11.08
CA PHE A 12 -2.39 0.62 -10.32
C PHE A 12 -2.47 1.94 -11.10
N SER A 13 -1.39 2.35 -11.76
CA SER A 13 -1.36 3.60 -12.53
C SER A 13 -2.30 3.62 -13.73
N SER A 14 -2.70 2.45 -14.25
CA SER A 14 -3.66 2.35 -15.37
C SER A 14 -5.10 2.13 -14.92
N LYS A 15 -5.33 1.72 -13.65
CA LYS A 15 -6.65 1.39 -13.12
C LYS A 15 -7.21 2.43 -12.16
N LEU A 16 -6.34 3.17 -11.47
CA LEU A 16 -6.75 4.15 -10.48
C LEU A 16 -6.97 5.52 -11.12
N SER A 17 -8.02 6.21 -10.65
CA SER A 17 -8.16 7.64 -10.89
C SER A 17 -6.97 8.40 -10.28
N PRO A 18 -6.69 9.65 -10.69
CA PRO A 18 -5.60 10.43 -10.10
C PRO A 18 -5.69 10.55 -8.57
N CYS A 19 -6.91 10.76 -8.04
CA CYS A 19 -7.18 10.81 -6.61
C CYS A 19 -6.86 9.46 -5.93
N ALA A 20 -7.35 8.36 -6.49
CA ALA A 20 -7.08 7.03 -5.94
C ALA A 20 -5.60 6.64 -6.01
N LEU A 21 -4.88 7.05 -7.05
CA LEU A 21 -3.45 6.84 -7.17
C LEU A 21 -2.65 7.64 -6.13
N THR A 22 -3.01 8.90 -5.89
CA THR A 22 -2.42 9.71 -4.81
C THR A 22 -2.66 9.07 -3.44
N CYS A 23 -3.89 8.62 -3.18
CA CYS A 23 -4.25 7.91 -1.96
C CYS A 23 -3.40 6.64 -1.79
N PHE A 24 -3.31 5.81 -2.83
CA PHE A 24 -2.48 4.60 -2.82
C PHE A 24 -1.01 4.91 -2.52
N ASN A 25 -0.41 5.87 -3.24
CA ASN A 25 1.00 6.22 -3.07
C ASN A 25 1.29 6.66 -1.63
N ARG A 26 0.41 7.49 -1.05
CA ARG A 26 0.58 7.94 0.32
C ARG A 26 0.47 6.81 1.34
N LEU A 27 -0.48 5.89 1.17
CA LEU A 27 -0.62 4.74 2.06
C LEU A 27 0.58 3.78 1.96
N LEU A 28 1.13 3.61 0.76
CA LEU A 28 2.35 2.82 0.53
C LEU A 28 3.59 3.50 1.12
N GLU A 29 3.70 4.83 1.00
CA GLU A 29 4.78 5.61 1.63
C GLU A 29 4.73 5.47 3.15
N ASN A 30 3.55 5.64 3.76
CA ASN A 30 3.38 5.45 5.20
C ASN A 30 3.83 4.05 5.65
N VAL A 31 3.45 3.00 4.91
CA VAL A 31 3.93 1.64 5.17
C VAL A 31 5.45 1.55 5.14
N ARG A 32 6.09 2.13 4.12
CA ARG A 32 7.56 2.11 3.96
C ARG A 32 8.25 2.89 5.08
N GLU A 33 7.77 4.08 5.39
CA GLU A 33 8.32 4.95 6.44
C GLU A 33 8.20 4.29 7.81
N THR A 34 7.03 3.76 8.16
CA THR A 34 6.82 3.04 9.42
C THR A 34 7.65 1.76 9.46
N PHE A 35 7.74 1.01 8.35
CA PHE A 35 8.58 -0.19 8.30
C PHE A 35 10.06 0.14 8.58
N LEU A 36 10.59 1.20 7.97
CA LEU A 36 11.97 1.64 8.17
C LEU A 36 12.26 2.08 9.62
N GLN A 37 11.28 2.70 10.29
CA GLN A 37 11.47 3.26 11.62
C GLN A 37 11.17 2.26 12.75
N GLU A 38 10.15 1.44 12.58
CA GLU A 38 9.55 0.62 13.63
C GLU A 38 9.46 -0.87 13.27
N GLY A 39 9.82 -1.25 12.04
CA GLY A 39 9.61 -2.59 11.51
C GLY A 39 8.17 -2.86 11.05
N PRO A 40 7.86 -4.10 10.62
CA PRO A 40 6.52 -4.45 10.15
C PRO A 40 5.49 -4.31 11.25
N GLN A 41 4.38 -3.61 10.94
CA GLN A 41 3.28 -3.41 11.89
C GLN A 41 2.09 -4.30 11.54
N PRO A 42 1.35 -4.77 12.55
CA PRO A 42 0.10 -5.50 12.31
C PRO A 42 -0.99 -4.58 11.73
N ILE A 43 -0.97 -3.29 12.09
CA ILE A 43 -1.92 -2.27 11.66
C ILE A 43 -1.15 -0.97 11.41
N TYR A 44 -1.46 -0.32 10.29
CA TYR A 44 -0.99 1.01 9.91
C TYR A 44 -2.15 1.99 10.01
N GLU A 45 -1.82 3.24 10.31
CA GLU A 45 -2.80 4.32 10.47
C GLU A 45 -2.39 5.54 9.65
N THR A 46 -3.37 6.17 9.01
CA THR A 46 -3.20 7.44 8.30
C THR A 46 -4.37 8.36 8.62
N SER A 47 -4.10 9.64 8.90
CA SER A 47 -5.14 10.65 9.13
C SER A 47 -6.05 10.80 7.89
N LEU A 48 -7.36 10.68 8.08
CA LEU A 48 -8.34 10.89 7.02
C LEU A 48 -8.33 12.34 6.51
N ALA A 49 -8.20 13.29 7.43
CA ALA A 49 -8.15 14.72 7.07
C ALA A 49 -6.93 15.05 6.21
N ALA A 50 -5.76 14.51 6.56
CA ALA A 50 -4.56 14.68 5.76
C ALA A 50 -4.71 14.02 4.38
N MET A 51 -5.34 12.85 4.32
CA MET A 51 -5.61 12.17 3.05
C MET A 51 -6.54 13.00 2.15
N MET A 52 -7.60 13.57 2.72
CA MET A 52 -8.52 14.45 1.99
C MET A 52 -7.80 15.65 1.40
N GLU A 53 -6.95 16.32 2.19
CA GLU A 53 -6.15 17.46 1.75
C GLU A 53 -5.20 17.09 0.60
N MET A 54 -4.43 16.00 0.75
CA MET A 54 -3.49 15.55 -0.28
C MET A 54 -4.16 15.15 -1.58
N CYS A 55 -5.34 14.54 -1.49
CA CYS A 55 -6.06 14.02 -2.65
C CYS A 55 -7.02 15.05 -3.27
N GLY A 56 -7.19 16.23 -2.64
CA GLY A 56 -8.21 17.21 -3.03
C GLY A 56 -9.64 16.68 -2.90
N ALA A 57 -9.88 15.75 -1.97
CA ALA A 57 -11.19 15.16 -1.76
C ALA A 57 -12.07 16.08 -0.90
N GLU A 58 -13.31 16.30 -1.34
CA GLU A 58 -14.27 17.19 -0.66
C GLU A 58 -14.75 16.61 0.68
N ASP A 59 -14.87 15.28 0.76
CA ASP A 59 -15.38 14.57 1.92
C ASP A 59 -14.76 13.17 2.08
N ALA A 60 -15.17 12.49 3.16
CA ALA A 60 -14.75 11.13 3.47
C ALA A 60 -15.24 10.09 2.45
N ASP A 61 -16.35 10.34 1.77
CA ASP A 61 -16.93 9.40 0.80
C ASP A 61 -16.09 9.35 -0.48
N ALA A 62 -15.52 10.49 -0.91
CA ALA A 62 -14.56 10.55 -1.99
C ALA A 62 -13.28 9.74 -1.69
N VAL A 63 -12.77 9.82 -0.46
CA VAL A 63 -11.63 8.98 -0.01
C VAL A 63 -12.04 7.51 0.06
N ALA A 64 -13.24 7.21 0.57
CA ALA A 64 -13.77 5.85 0.61
C ALA A 64 -13.90 5.24 -0.79
N GLN A 65 -14.30 6.03 -1.79
CA GLN A 65 -14.34 5.58 -3.18
C GLN A 65 -12.94 5.27 -3.72
N SER A 66 -11.94 6.11 -3.42
CA SER A 66 -10.55 5.82 -3.75
C SER A 66 -10.05 4.51 -3.15
N ILE A 67 -10.38 4.24 -1.88
CA ILE A 67 -10.05 2.96 -1.22
C ILE A 67 -10.75 1.79 -1.90
N LYS A 68 -12.02 1.93 -2.31
CA LYS A 68 -12.74 0.89 -3.06
C LYS A 68 -12.07 0.59 -4.39
N ASP A 69 -11.59 1.60 -5.11
CA ASP A 69 -10.88 1.42 -6.37
C ASP A 69 -9.54 0.68 -6.16
N ILE A 70 -8.81 1.01 -5.08
CA ILE A 70 -7.58 0.31 -4.68
C ILE A 70 -7.85 -1.16 -4.34
N LEU A 71 -8.98 -1.47 -3.68
CA LEU A 71 -9.37 -2.85 -3.34
C LEU A 71 -9.61 -3.73 -4.57
N GLN A 72 -9.94 -3.14 -5.73
CA GLN A 72 -10.06 -3.86 -7.00
C GLN A 72 -8.71 -4.13 -7.67
N CYS A 73 -7.62 -3.51 -7.20
CA CYS A 73 -6.28 -3.72 -7.74
C CYS A 73 -5.61 -4.96 -7.16
N ARG A 74 -4.67 -5.52 -7.93
CA ARG A 74 -3.85 -6.66 -7.52
C ARG A 74 -2.37 -6.29 -7.62
N VAL A 75 -1.66 -6.56 -6.54
CA VAL A 75 -0.20 -6.54 -6.47
C VAL A 75 0.30 -7.84 -7.08
N GLU A 76 1.27 -7.74 -7.98
CA GLU A 76 1.95 -8.89 -8.55
C GLU A 76 3.31 -9.03 -7.88
N MET A 77 3.66 -10.23 -7.43
CA MET A 77 4.97 -10.49 -6.83
C MET A 77 5.56 -11.77 -7.42
N LYS A 78 6.79 -11.66 -7.92
CA LYS A 78 7.56 -12.83 -8.33
C LYS A 78 8.47 -13.28 -7.19
N LYS A 79 8.37 -14.55 -6.81
CA LYS A 79 9.22 -15.19 -5.80
C LYS A 79 9.57 -16.60 -6.28
N CYS A 80 10.85 -16.85 -6.54
CA CYS A 80 11.34 -18.07 -7.20
C CYS A 80 10.60 -18.31 -8.56
N GLU A 81 10.10 -19.52 -8.76
CA GLU A 81 9.29 -19.96 -9.91
C GLU A 81 7.80 -19.57 -9.82
N TYR A 82 7.40 -18.84 -8.77
CA TYR A 82 5.99 -18.52 -8.52
C TYR A 82 5.64 -17.05 -8.78
N LEU A 83 4.44 -16.84 -9.32
CA LEU A 83 3.80 -15.54 -9.45
C LEU A 83 2.63 -15.47 -8.46
N TYR A 84 2.72 -14.53 -7.52
CA TYR A 84 1.71 -14.25 -6.52
C TYR A 84 0.88 -13.05 -6.95
N PHE A 85 -0.43 -13.13 -6.69
CA PHE A 85 -1.39 -12.06 -6.94
C PHE A 85 -2.24 -11.84 -5.69
N PHE A 86 -2.16 -10.67 -5.08
CA PHE A 86 -2.88 -10.37 -3.84
C PHE A 86 -3.35 -8.91 -3.80
N PRO A 87 -4.40 -8.57 -3.02
CA PRO A 87 -4.78 -7.18 -2.81
C PRO A 87 -3.69 -6.41 -2.06
N PHE A 88 -3.67 -5.08 -2.19
CA PHE A 88 -2.79 -4.24 -1.37
C PHE A 88 -3.15 -4.29 0.12
N PHE A 89 -4.45 -4.24 0.43
CA PHE A 89 -4.96 -4.35 1.79
C PHE A 89 -5.30 -5.81 2.13
N ALA A 90 -4.80 -6.30 3.26
CA ALA A 90 -5.39 -7.45 3.93
C ALA A 90 -6.69 -7.04 4.65
N SER A 91 -6.70 -5.84 5.23
CA SER A 91 -7.90 -5.18 5.75
C SER A 91 -7.78 -3.65 5.64
N VAL A 92 -8.90 -2.95 5.53
CA VAL A 92 -8.96 -1.48 5.56
C VAL A 92 -10.30 -1.01 6.12
N ALA A 93 -10.27 0.03 6.95
CA ALA A 93 -11.44 0.70 7.51
C ALA A 93 -11.20 2.21 7.62
N ILE A 94 -12.25 2.99 7.44
CA ILE A 94 -12.28 4.41 7.82
C ILE A 94 -13.09 4.50 9.11
N GLU A 95 -12.45 4.85 10.21
CA GLU A 95 -13.11 5.03 11.50
C GLU A 95 -12.53 6.21 12.27
N LYS A 96 -13.42 7.01 12.90
CA LYS A 96 -13.03 8.09 13.82
C LYS A 96 -11.98 9.08 13.26
N GLY A 97 -12.07 9.39 11.96
CA GLY A 97 -11.13 10.31 11.29
C GLY A 97 -9.77 9.69 10.92
N VAL A 98 -9.66 8.36 10.95
CA VAL A 98 -8.44 7.62 10.63
C VAL A 98 -8.74 6.54 9.60
N ILE A 99 -7.82 6.34 8.67
CA ILE A 99 -7.77 5.19 7.77
C ILE A 99 -6.86 4.15 8.44
N ARG A 100 -7.44 3.05 8.91
CA ARG A 100 -6.73 1.92 9.52
C ARG A 100 -6.65 0.77 8.53
N TYR A 101 -5.47 0.19 8.37
CA TYR A 101 -5.27 -0.85 7.37
C TYR A 101 -4.14 -1.80 7.74
N SER A 102 -4.22 -3.02 7.23
CA SER A 102 -3.16 -4.01 7.31
C SER A 102 -2.79 -4.47 5.91
N ILE A 103 -1.56 -4.97 5.76
CA ILE A 103 -1.02 -5.44 4.49
C ILE A 103 -0.71 -6.94 4.55
N PRO A 104 -0.73 -7.66 3.41
CA PRO A 104 -0.34 -9.06 3.37
C PRO A 104 1.10 -9.29 3.84
N LEU A 105 1.35 -10.45 4.44
CA LEU A 105 2.67 -10.84 4.93
C LEU A 105 3.72 -10.82 3.81
N GLU A 106 3.32 -11.25 2.61
CA GLU A 106 4.13 -11.25 1.40
C GLU A 106 4.66 -9.85 1.07
N MET A 107 3.89 -8.81 1.36
CA MET A 107 4.33 -7.43 1.13
C MET A 107 5.37 -6.99 2.16
N ASN A 108 5.25 -7.42 3.42
CA ASN A 108 6.29 -7.20 4.45
C ASN A 108 7.61 -7.90 4.07
N GLU A 109 7.54 -9.12 3.54
CA GLU A 109 8.72 -9.84 3.05
C GLU A 109 9.39 -9.09 1.89
N ALA A 110 8.60 -8.58 0.93
CA ALA A 110 9.10 -7.81 -0.20
C ALA A 110 9.78 -6.50 0.24
N LEU A 111 9.26 -5.82 1.26
CA LEU A 111 9.87 -4.62 1.83
C LEU A 111 11.19 -4.96 2.55
N SER A 112 11.22 -6.03 3.33
CA SER A 112 12.43 -6.51 4.03
C SER A 112 13.56 -6.88 3.05
N ALA A 113 13.22 -7.52 1.94
CA ALA A 113 14.18 -7.95 0.93
C ALA A 113 14.82 -6.76 0.18
N ALA A 114 14.08 -5.66 -0.02
CA ALA A 114 14.60 -4.46 -0.67
C ALA A 114 15.73 -3.80 0.15
N GLU A 115 15.63 -3.78 1.47
CA GLU A 115 16.65 -3.23 2.36
C GLU A 115 17.93 -4.08 2.36
N SER A 116 17.78 -5.40 2.36
CA SER A 116 18.90 -6.35 2.30
C SER A 116 19.72 -6.20 1.01
N SER A 117 19.11 -5.71 -0.07
CA SER A 117 19.78 -5.45 -1.35
C SER A 117 20.47 -4.09 -1.44
N SER A 118 20.23 -3.20 -0.47
CA SER A 118 20.77 -1.83 -0.43
C SER A 118 22.07 -1.72 0.36
N SER A 119 22.62 -2.85 0.84
CA SER A 119 23.90 -2.93 1.56
C SER A 119 25.02 -3.42 0.62
N ILE A 120 25.51 -2.55 -0.28
CA ILE A 120 26.81 -2.67 -0.97
C ILE A 120 27.46 -1.28 -1.06
#